data_AF-A0A2K9BG40-F1
#
_entry.id   AF-A0A2K9BG40-F1
#
_cell.length_a   1.000
_cell.length_b   1.000
_cell.length_c   1.000
_cell.angle_alpha   90.00
_cell.angle_beta   90.00
_cell.angle_gamma   90.00
#
_symmetry.space_group_name_H-M   'P 1'
#
loop_
_entity.id
_entity.type
_entity.pdbx_description
1 polymer ?
#
loop_
_entity_poly.entity_id
_entity_poly.type
_entity_poly.pdbx_seq_one_letter_code
_entity_poly.pdbx_strand_id
1 'polypeptide(L)'
;MTKLNTMTDENPINETQQSGDSAASQGGDANGAAFEPLTASYERLRHSTDSAELSEFARRPLPDRSDQAAFSRATALLEAVAGNKHTPVEDRVFLASTMPFPNVLVKLSVDPEPSVRVAVAANEDDKNWLVGRLTKDPIPEVRDAALRNKRTSWKMRLEGAQDSAADSETLDYLGLLGTELEEGAPAVLSSMVRRAVALNPNTSADMMAKLAEDPSVEVRHAVESRR
;
A
#
# COMPACT_ATOMS: atom_id res chain seq x y z
N MET A 1 -49.62 -18.36 43.50
CA MET A 1 -48.46 -18.21 42.59
C MET A 1 -47.32 -17.62 43.39
N THR A 2 -46.51 -18.49 43.99
CA THR A 2 -45.25 -18.13 44.65
C THR A 2 -44.43 -19.41 44.69
N LYS A 3 -43.24 -19.43 44.08
CA LYS A 3 -42.24 -20.47 44.33
C LYS A 3 -40.89 -19.79 44.56
N LEU A 4 -40.48 -19.84 45.82
CA LEU A 4 -39.09 -19.82 46.26
C LEU A 4 -38.46 -21.16 45.85
N ASN A 5 -37.23 -21.15 45.35
CA ASN A 5 -36.22 -22.12 45.79
C ASN A 5 -34.81 -21.63 45.43
N THR A 6 -34.05 -21.40 46.49
CA THR A 6 -32.61 -21.17 46.56
C THR A 6 -31.84 -22.46 46.24
N MET A 7 -30.75 -22.35 45.48
CA MET A 7 -29.75 -23.42 45.35
C MET A 7 -28.36 -22.79 45.57
N THR A 8 -27.84 -23.05 46.76
CA THR A 8 -26.45 -22.94 47.19
C THR A 8 -25.68 -24.12 46.59
N ASP A 9 -24.54 -23.87 45.94
CA ASP A 9 -23.59 -24.91 45.59
C ASP A 9 -22.43 -24.88 46.60
N GLU A 10 -22.31 -25.98 47.35
CA GLU A 10 -21.21 -26.27 48.25
C GLU A 10 -20.04 -26.90 47.47
N ASN A 11 -18.83 -26.48 47.83
CA ASN A 11 -17.59 -27.17 47.50
C ASN A 11 -17.37 -28.30 48.54
N PRO A 12 -16.73 -29.45 48.22
CA PRO A 12 -15.34 -29.59 48.64
C PRO A 12 -14.41 -30.52 47.79
N ILE A 13 -13.19 -30.00 47.58
CA ILE A 13 -11.84 -30.59 47.74
C ILE A 13 -11.63 -32.13 47.60
N ASN A 14 -10.72 -32.56 46.71
CA ASN A 14 -9.58 -33.39 47.13
C ASN A 14 -8.35 -33.29 46.20
N GLU A 15 -7.18 -33.36 46.82
CA GLU A 15 -5.81 -33.11 46.36
C GLU A 15 -5.24 -34.21 45.46
N THR A 16 -4.31 -33.87 44.54
CA THR A 16 -2.96 -34.49 44.51
C THR A 16 -1.97 -33.75 43.60
N GLN A 17 -0.73 -33.72 44.05
CA GLN A 17 0.47 -33.06 43.51
C GLN A 17 0.93 -33.59 42.14
N GLN A 18 1.52 -32.72 41.31
CA GLN A 18 2.73 -33.00 40.51
C GLN A 18 3.30 -31.69 39.96
N SER A 19 4.38 -31.21 40.58
CA SER A 19 5.75 -31.25 40.04
C SER A 19 5.96 -30.23 38.92
N GLY A 20 6.69 -29.17 39.26
CA GLY A 20 7.15 -28.19 38.29
C GLY A 20 8.07 -28.83 37.26
N ASP A 21 7.96 -28.33 36.03
CA ASP A 21 9.06 -28.45 35.08
C ASP A 21 9.16 -27.14 34.30
N SER A 22 10.18 -26.37 34.67
CA SER A 22 10.67 -25.24 33.90
C SER A 22 11.41 -25.80 32.70
N ALA A 23 10.72 -25.98 31.57
CA ALA A 23 11.38 -26.34 30.33
C ALA A 23 11.99 -25.09 29.69
N ALA A 24 13.15 -24.69 30.21
CA ALA A 24 14.11 -23.90 29.46
C ALA A 24 14.65 -24.79 28.34
N SER A 25 14.13 -24.63 27.12
CA SER A 25 14.69 -25.29 25.94
C SER A 25 15.98 -24.58 25.53
N GLN A 26 17.10 -25.02 26.11
CA GLN A 26 18.44 -24.80 25.57
C GLN A 26 18.59 -25.62 24.28
N GLY A 27 18.40 -24.98 23.13
CA GLY A 27 18.94 -25.42 21.85
C GLY A 27 20.23 -24.65 21.58
N GLY A 28 21.36 -25.21 21.99
CA GLY A 28 22.67 -24.64 21.73
C GLY A 28 23.13 -25.00 20.31
N ASP A 29 23.04 -24.04 19.39
CA ASP A 29 23.74 -24.13 18.12
C ASP A 29 25.20 -23.67 18.31
N ALA A 30 26.10 -24.55 17.92
CA ALA A 30 27.54 -24.36 17.93
C ALA A 30 27.99 -23.42 16.80
N ASN A 31 27.71 -22.13 16.95
CA ASN A 31 28.48 -21.05 16.37
C ASN A 31 28.22 -19.82 17.25
N GLY A 32 29.26 -19.25 17.87
CA GLY A 32 29.16 -18.26 18.97
C GLY A 32 28.52 -16.89 18.64
N ALA A 33 27.65 -16.80 17.64
CA ALA A 33 26.78 -15.66 17.44
C ALA A 33 25.54 -15.83 18.33
N ALA A 34 25.44 -15.02 19.39
CA ALA A 34 24.26 -14.98 20.24
C ALA A 34 22.99 -14.76 19.37
N PHE A 35 21.98 -15.61 19.52
CA PHE A 35 20.69 -15.43 18.87
C PHE A 35 20.07 -14.09 19.31
N GLU A 36 19.99 -13.12 18.40
CA GLU A 36 19.34 -11.84 18.66
C GLU A 36 17.81 -11.99 18.42
N PRO A 37 16.98 -11.79 19.46
CA PRO A 37 15.53 -11.84 19.31
C PRO A 37 15.04 -10.84 18.26
N LEU A 38 14.02 -11.20 17.48
CA LEU A 38 13.45 -10.30 16.45
C LEU A 38 13.09 -8.92 17.03
N THR A 39 12.48 -8.88 18.21
CA THR A 39 12.12 -7.62 18.88
C THR A 39 13.34 -6.74 19.15
N ALA A 40 14.48 -7.33 19.53
CA ALA A 40 15.70 -6.59 19.77
C ALA A 40 16.26 -5.99 18.47
N SER A 41 16.40 -6.79 17.41
CA SER A 41 16.82 -6.29 16.09
C SER A 41 15.85 -5.24 15.53
N TYR A 42 14.55 -5.45 15.70
CA TYR A 42 13.51 -4.54 15.22
C TYR A 42 13.60 -3.17 15.89
N GLU A 43 13.61 -3.11 17.22
CA GLU A 43 13.69 -1.85 17.95
C GLU A 43 15.03 -1.13 17.71
N ARG A 44 16.11 -1.91 17.57
CA ARG A 44 17.42 -1.37 17.20
C ARG A 44 17.39 -0.68 15.83
N LEU A 45 16.85 -1.33 14.80
CA LEU A 45 16.73 -0.73 13.46
C LEU A 45 15.74 0.44 13.44
N ARG A 46 14.64 0.35 14.18
CA ARG A 46 13.62 1.42 14.27
C ARG A 46 14.18 2.72 14.84
N HIS A 47 15.15 2.63 15.75
CA HIS A 47 15.76 3.77 16.42
C HIS A 47 17.21 4.05 15.98
N SER A 48 17.74 3.27 15.04
CA SER A 48 19.10 3.46 14.54
C SER A 48 19.24 4.82 13.86
N THR A 49 20.36 5.49 14.12
CA THR A 49 20.80 6.67 13.38
C THR A 49 21.91 6.33 12.38
N ASP A 50 22.32 5.05 12.32
CA ASP A 50 23.31 4.57 11.38
C ASP A 50 22.64 4.31 10.02
N SER A 51 22.78 5.28 9.12
CA SER A 51 22.20 5.18 7.78
C SER A 51 22.81 4.02 6.97
N ALA A 52 24.09 3.68 7.18
CA ALA A 52 24.74 2.62 6.43
C ALA A 52 24.18 1.24 6.80
N GLU A 53 23.92 1.01 8.10
CA GLU A 53 23.23 -0.19 8.54
C GLU A 53 21.81 -0.27 7.95
N LEU A 54 21.06 0.82 8.00
CA LEU A 54 19.70 0.87 7.46
C LEU A 54 19.67 0.57 5.95
N SER A 55 20.62 1.13 5.20
CA SER A 55 20.83 0.84 3.78
C SER A 55 21.14 -0.64 3.54
N GLU A 56 22.01 -1.24 4.36
CA GLU A 56 22.35 -2.66 4.25
C GLU A 56 21.10 -3.53 4.38
N PHE A 57 20.26 -3.28 5.39
CA PHE A 57 19.01 -4.02 5.57
C PHE A 57 18.00 -3.76 4.46
N ALA A 58 17.87 -2.52 3.98
CA ALA A 58 16.95 -2.17 2.89
C ALA A 58 17.31 -2.90 1.58
N ARG A 59 18.61 -3.04 1.28
CA ARG A 59 19.12 -3.61 0.03
C ARG A 59 19.35 -5.12 0.10
N ARG A 60 19.28 -5.73 1.29
CA ARG A 60 19.56 -7.15 1.48
C ARG A 60 18.54 -8.02 0.71
N PRO A 61 19.00 -9.00 -0.09
CA PRO A 61 18.09 -9.94 -0.73
C PRO A 61 17.23 -10.66 0.30
N LEU A 62 15.94 -10.81 -0.03
CA LEU A 62 15.03 -11.55 0.81
C LEU A 62 15.43 -13.04 0.85
N PRO A 63 15.27 -13.71 2.01
CA PRO A 63 15.41 -15.17 2.09
C PRO A 63 14.45 -15.89 1.14
N ASP A 64 14.71 -17.18 0.91
CA ASP A 64 13.79 -18.04 0.17
C ASP A 64 12.43 -18.11 0.90
N ARG A 65 11.33 -18.04 0.15
CA ARG A 65 9.96 -18.11 0.71
C ARG A 65 9.64 -19.44 1.37
N SER A 66 10.37 -20.51 1.02
CA SER A 66 10.25 -21.83 1.67
C SER A 66 10.73 -21.80 3.12
N ASP A 67 11.66 -20.92 3.47
CA ASP A 67 12.03 -20.63 4.86
C ASP A 67 11.13 -19.53 5.42
N GLN A 68 9.94 -19.95 5.89
CA GLN A 68 8.93 -19.04 6.41
C GLN A 68 9.43 -18.21 7.60
N ALA A 69 10.29 -18.78 8.46
CA ALA A 69 10.79 -18.10 9.65
C ALA A 69 11.78 -16.98 9.26
N ALA A 70 12.76 -17.28 8.41
CA ALA A 70 13.71 -16.28 7.93
C ALA A 70 13.01 -15.20 7.09
N PHE A 71 12.09 -15.58 6.21
CA PHE A 71 11.33 -14.64 5.38
C PHE A 71 10.46 -13.70 6.23
N SER A 72 9.72 -14.24 7.21
CA SER A 72 8.92 -13.44 8.15
C SER A 72 9.81 -12.48 8.95
N ARG A 73 10.94 -12.97 9.48
CA ARG A 73 11.92 -12.12 10.18
C ARG A 73 12.42 -10.99 9.29
N ALA A 74 12.82 -11.27 8.05
CA ALA A 74 13.33 -10.28 7.12
C ALA A 74 12.29 -9.20 6.79
N THR A 75 11.04 -9.59 6.51
CA THR A 75 9.96 -8.64 6.20
C THR A 75 9.58 -7.76 7.39
N ALA A 76 9.62 -8.29 8.62
CA ALA A 76 9.44 -7.50 9.83
C ALA A 76 10.55 -6.45 10.01
N LEU A 77 11.80 -6.80 9.73
CA LEU A 77 12.91 -5.85 9.81
C LEU A 77 12.85 -4.77 8.72
N LEU A 78 12.39 -5.11 7.51
CA LEU A 78 12.15 -4.11 6.46
C LEU A 78 11.08 -3.10 6.88
N GLU A 79 10.06 -3.49 7.65
CA GLU A 79 9.08 -2.55 8.18
C GLU A 79 9.73 -1.53 9.14
N ALA A 80 10.65 -1.97 10.01
CA ALA A 80 11.39 -1.07 10.90
C ALA A 80 12.26 -0.09 10.10
N VAL A 81 12.98 -0.58 9.10
CA VAL A 81 13.84 0.23 8.21
C VAL A 81 13.03 1.23 7.40
N ALA A 82 11.91 0.80 6.81
CA ALA A 82 11.02 1.67 6.04
C ALA A 82 10.40 2.79 6.89
N GLY A 83 10.10 2.50 8.16
CA GLY A 83 9.57 3.49 9.11
C GLY A 83 10.63 4.41 9.72
N ASN A 84 11.92 4.18 9.48
CA ASN A 84 12.99 4.97 10.07
C ASN A 84 13.36 6.15 9.15
N LYS A 85 13.37 7.37 9.70
CA LYS A 85 13.70 8.62 8.99
C LYS A 85 15.18 8.76 8.64
N HIS A 86 16.06 8.02 9.32
CA HIS A 86 17.49 7.98 9.01
C HIS A 86 17.81 7.01 7.86
N THR A 87 16.86 6.19 7.43
CA THR A 87 17.00 5.40 6.20
C THR A 87 17.09 6.37 5.02
N PRO A 88 18.14 6.30 4.20
CA PRO A 88 18.30 7.20 3.06
C PRO A 88 17.07 7.21 2.15
N VAL A 89 16.80 8.36 1.53
CA VAL A 89 15.61 8.55 0.68
C VAL A 89 15.61 7.55 -0.46
N GLU A 90 16.76 7.34 -1.10
CA GLU A 90 16.96 6.38 -2.19
C GLU A 90 16.65 4.94 -1.80
N ASP A 91 16.85 4.58 -0.54
CA ASP A 91 16.54 3.24 -0.02
C ASP A 91 15.06 3.12 0.33
N ARG A 92 14.44 4.17 0.89
CA ARG A 92 12.98 4.22 1.10
C ARG A 92 12.22 4.21 -0.23
N VAL A 93 12.70 4.91 -1.26
CA VAL A 93 12.19 4.84 -2.63
C VAL A 93 12.35 3.43 -3.19
N PHE A 94 13.53 2.82 -3.04
CA PHE A 94 13.75 1.44 -3.47
C PHE A 94 12.75 0.47 -2.83
N LEU A 95 12.55 0.55 -1.51
CA LEU A 95 11.58 -0.28 -0.79
C LEU A 95 10.15 -0.01 -1.26
N ALA A 96 9.78 1.26 -1.42
CA ALA A 96 8.47 1.69 -1.90
C ALA A 96 8.15 1.15 -3.30
N SER A 97 9.14 1.11 -4.20
CA SER A 97 8.95 0.64 -5.58
C SER A 97 9.01 -0.88 -5.75
N THR A 98 9.69 -1.60 -4.86
CA THR A 98 10.03 -3.03 -5.11
C THR A 98 9.38 -4.00 -4.14
N MET A 99 8.98 -3.55 -2.94
CA MET A 99 8.47 -4.46 -1.93
C MET A 99 6.97 -4.70 -2.12
N PRO A 100 6.51 -5.96 -2.13
CA PRO A 100 5.08 -6.29 -2.28
C PRO A 100 4.31 -6.29 -0.96
N PHE A 101 4.95 -5.84 0.14
CA PHE A 101 4.47 -6.06 1.49
C PHE A 101 3.62 -4.89 1.99
N PRO A 102 2.32 -5.10 2.31
CA PRO A 102 1.45 -4.01 2.74
C PRO A 102 1.94 -3.27 3.98
N ASN A 103 2.54 -3.95 4.96
CA ASN A 103 3.05 -3.31 6.16
C ASN A 103 4.19 -2.32 5.85
N VAL A 104 5.09 -2.66 4.93
CA VAL A 104 6.16 -1.78 4.45
C VAL A 104 5.57 -0.59 3.68
N LEU A 105 4.71 -0.86 2.69
CA LEU A 105 4.12 0.19 1.86
C LEU A 105 3.25 1.16 2.67
N VAL A 106 2.55 0.68 3.69
CA VAL A 106 1.76 1.55 4.59
C VAL A 106 2.62 2.53 5.36
N LYS A 107 3.80 2.12 5.84
CA LYS A 107 4.74 3.04 6.51
C LYS A 107 5.22 4.13 5.54
N LEU A 108 5.57 3.73 4.32
CA LEU A 108 6.09 4.62 3.29
C LEU A 108 4.99 5.51 2.65
N SER A 109 3.72 5.12 2.74
CA SER A 109 2.60 5.91 2.18
C SER A 109 2.37 7.25 2.88
N VAL A 110 2.96 7.46 4.07
CA VAL A 110 2.89 8.71 4.83
C VAL A 110 4.27 9.34 5.02
N ASP A 111 5.23 8.91 4.19
CA ASP A 111 6.59 9.44 4.22
C ASP A 111 6.60 10.96 4.03
N PRO A 112 7.39 11.74 4.79
CA PRO A 112 7.50 13.18 4.55
C PRO A 112 7.99 13.52 3.14
N GLU A 113 8.81 12.66 2.55
CA GLU A 113 9.40 12.88 1.23
C GLU A 113 8.42 12.47 0.11
N PRO A 114 7.96 13.39 -0.75
CA PRO A 114 6.99 13.07 -1.79
C PRO A 114 7.46 12.01 -2.76
N SER A 115 8.75 11.98 -3.12
CA SER A 115 9.30 10.98 -4.04
C SER A 115 9.14 9.54 -3.53
N VAL A 116 9.17 9.32 -2.21
CA VAL A 116 8.86 8.02 -1.59
C VAL A 116 7.38 7.67 -1.76
N ARG A 117 6.47 8.64 -1.53
CA ARG A 117 5.03 8.41 -1.68
C ARG A 117 4.62 8.18 -3.14
N VAL A 118 5.26 8.86 -4.10
CA VAL A 118 5.13 8.60 -5.54
C VAL A 118 5.52 7.15 -5.85
N ALA A 119 6.64 6.68 -5.28
CA ALA A 119 7.08 5.29 -5.47
C ALA A 119 6.09 4.27 -4.91
N VAL A 120 5.45 4.54 -3.76
CA VAL A 120 4.36 3.68 -3.24
C VAL A 120 3.17 3.72 -4.17
N ALA A 121 2.75 4.90 -4.61
CA ALA A 121 1.60 5.09 -5.50
C ALA A 121 1.75 4.37 -6.84
N ALA A 122 2.98 4.28 -7.37
CA ALA A 122 3.30 3.59 -8.62
C ALA A 122 3.51 2.07 -8.46
N ASN A 123 3.58 1.54 -7.23
CA ASN A 123 3.86 0.13 -6.99
C ASN A 123 2.67 -0.76 -7.39
N GLU A 124 2.90 -1.72 -8.28
CA GLU A 124 1.86 -2.60 -8.84
C GLU A 124 1.39 -3.72 -7.88
N ASP A 125 2.18 -4.01 -6.85
CA ASP A 125 1.85 -4.96 -5.77
C ASP A 125 1.01 -4.31 -4.65
N ASP A 126 0.83 -3.00 -4.73
CA ASP A 126 0.01 -2.24 -3.80
C ASP A 126 -1.46 -2.71 -3.82
N LYS A 127 -2.19 -2.40 -2.76
CA LYS A 127 -3.60 -2.72 -2.58
C LYS A 127 -4.45 -1.53 -3.02
N ASN A 128 -5.59 -1.85 -3.64
CA ASN A 128 -6.57 -0.87 -4.10
C ASN A 128 -6.90 0.19 -3.03
N TRP A 129 -7.03 -0.21 -1.77
CA TRP A 129 -7.35 0.71 -0.67
C TRP A 129 -6.20 1.69 -0.36
N LEU A 130 -4.94 1.28 -0.52
CA LEU A 130 -3.78 2.13 -0.23
C LEU A 130 -3.57 3.11 -1.37
N VAL A 131 -3.62 2.65 -2.61
CA VAL A 131 -3.63 3.53 -3.79
C VAL A 131 -4.80 4.52 -3.72
N GLY A 132 -5.98 4.06 -3.30
CA GLY A 132 -7.14 4.91 -3.05
C GLY A 132 -6.87 6.04 -2.06
N ARG A 133 -6.10 5.79 -1.00
CA ARG A 133 -5.63 6.85 -0.09
C ARG A 133 -4.71 7.85 -0.81
N LEU A 134 -3.78 7.34 -1.63
CA LEU A 134 -2.80 8.16 -2.35
C LEU A 134 -3.41 9.01 -3.47
N THR A 135 -4.56 8.64 -4.03
CA THR A 135 -5.34 9.54 -4.93
C THR A 135 -5.80 10.84 -4.26
N LYS A 136 -5.72 10.92 -2.92
CA LYS A 136 -6.07 12.12 -2.13
C LYS A 136 -4.84 12.75 -1.46
N ASP A 137 -3.63 12.40 -1.90
CA ASP A 137 -2.40 12.99 -1.37
C ASP A 137 -2.35 14.50 -1.65
N PRO A 138 -1.81 15.32 -0.72
CA PRO A 138 -1.66 16.76 -0.97
C PRO A 138 -0.76 17.08 -2.16
N ILE A 139 0.20 16.21 -2.49
CA ILE A 139 1.16 16.44 -3.57
C ILE A 139 0.60 15.90 -4.90
N PRO A 140 0.49 16.75 -5.95
CA PRO A 140 -0.04 16.35 -7.25
C PRO A 140 0.63 15.11 -7.82
N GLU A 141 1.96 15.05 -7.82
CA GLU A 141 2.73 13.96 -8.41
C GLU A 141 2.39 12.59 -7.78
N VAL A 142 2.01 12.57 -6.51
CA VAL A 142 1.57 11.35 -5.81
C VAL A 142 0.16 10.95 -6.25
N ARG A 143 -0.75 11.91 -6.39
CA ARG A 143 -2.11 11.65 -6.90
C ARG A 143 -2.07 11.12 -8.33
N ASP A 144 -1.20 11.68 -9.15
CA ASP A 144 -1.06 11.35 -10.57
C ASP A 144 -0.53 9.92 -10.73
N ALA A 145 0.53 9.58 -9.99
CA ALA A 145 1.05 8.21 -9.93
C ALA A 145 -0.03 7.21 -9.45
N ALA A 146 -0.81 7.59 -8.44
CA ALA A 146 -1.90 6.74 -7.94
C ALA A 146 -2.99 6.56 -8.99
N LEU A 147 -3.42 7.61 -9.69
CA LEU A 147 -4.47 7.51 -10.72
C LEU A 147 -4.05 6.65 -11.92
N ARG A 148 -2.74 6.64 -12.25
CA ARG A 148 -2.14 5.82 -13.31
C ARG A 148 -1.90 4.36 -12.90
N ASN A 149 -1.99 4.02 -11.61
CA ASN A 149 -1.79 2.65 -11.14
C ASN A 149 -2.97 1.74 -11.55
N LYS A 150 -2.68 0.52 -12.04
CA LYS A 150 -3.67 -0.50 -12.44
C LYS A 150 -4.53 -1.04 -11.29
N ARG A 151 -4.07 -0.85 -10.04
CA ARG A 151 -4.82 -1.20 -8.83
C ARG A 151 -5.90 -0.19 -8.49
N THR A 152 -5.87 0.99 -9.11
CA THR A 152 -6.85 2.06 -8.88
C THR A 152 -8.19 1.69 -9.47
N SER A 153 -9.24 1.81 -8.66
CA SER A 153 -10.59 1.51 -9.14
C SER A 153 -11.08 2.54 -10.16
N TRP A 154 -11.99 2.11 -11.04
CA TRP A 154 -12.69 3.03 -11.95
C TRP A 154 -13.40 4.18 -11.22
N LYS A 155 -13.94 3.93 -10.02
CA LYS A 155 -14.55 4.98 -9.19
C LYS A 155 -13.51 6.05 -8.80
N MET A 156 -12.35 5.63 -8.33
CA MET A 156 -11.27 6.55 -7.95
C MET A 156 -10.74 7.33 -9.16
N ARG A 157 -10.60 6.67 -10.31
CA ARG A 157 -10.20 7.33 -11.58
C ARG A 157 -11.25 8.33 -12.05
N LEU A 158 -12.53 8.02 -11.90
CA LEU A 158 -13.63 8.95 -12.20
C LEU A 158 -13.57 10.18 -11.29
N GLU A 159 -13.40 9.99 -9.99
CA GLU A 159 -13.24 11.11 -9.04
C GLU A 159 -12.01 11.96 -9.38
N GLY A 160 -10.89 11.35 -9.75
CA GLY A 160 -9.69 12.05 -10.21
C GLY A 160 -9.92 12.84 -11.50
N ALA A 161 -10.60 12.26 -12.49
CA ALA A 161 -10.96 12.96 -13.72
C ALA A 161 -11.94 14.12 -13.51
N GLN A 162 -12.73 14.09 -12.43
CA GLN A 162 -13.64 15.17 -12.05
C GLN A 162 -12.96 16.28 -11.24
N ASP A 163 -11.76 16.02 -10.70
CA ASP A 163 -11.03 16.99 -9.90
C ASP A 163 -10.51 18.13 -10.78
N SER A 164 -10.91 19.37 -10.46
CA SER A 164 -10.43 20.57 -11.15
C SER A 164 -8.94 20.84 -10.94
N ALA A 165 -8.30 20.16 -9.98
CA ALA A 165 -6.86 20.23 -9.74
C ALA A 165 -6.07 19.10 -10.44
N ALA A 166 -6.74 18.22 -11.19
CA ALA A 166 -6.07 17.20 -11.99
C ALA A 166 -5.23 17.87 -13.09
N ASP A 167 -4.00 17.39 -13.26
CA ASP A 167 -3.09 17.87 -14.30
C ASP A 167 -3.50 17.33 -15.68
N SER A 168 -3.10 18.06 -16.72
CA SER A 168 -3.44 17.70 -18.10
C SER A 168 -2.86 16.35 -18.53
N GLU A 169 -1.67 15.96 -18.06
CA GLU A 169 -1.03 14.71 -18.49
C GLU A 169 -1.73 13.48 -17.90
N THR A 170 -2.18 13.57 -16.65
CA THR A 170 -3.00 12.54 -16.03
C THR A 170 -4.38 12.48 -16.66
N LEU A 171 -5.00 13.61 -16.98
CA LEU A 171 -6.25 13.63 -17.74
C LEU A 171 -6.08 12.99 -19.11
N ASP A 172 -4.95 13.24 -19.79
CA ASP A 172 -4.64 12.61 -21.06
C ASP A 172 -4.55 11.08 -20.90
N TYR A 173 -3.82 10.60 -19.88
CA TYR A 173 -3.76 9.16 -19.57
C TYR A 173 -5.14 8.56 -19.31
N LEU A 174 -5.96 9.21 -18.46
CA LEU A 174 -7.31 8.74 -18.12
C LEU A 174 -8.23 8.74 -19.36
N GLY A 175 -8.03 9.67 -20.28
CA GLY A 175 -8.73 9.76 -21.56
C GLY A 175 -8.45 8.61 -22.52
N LEU A 176 -7.40 7.81 -22.30
CA LEU A 176 -7.05 6.65 -23.13
C LEU A 176 -7.59 5.32 -22.58
N LEU A 177 -8.13 5.32 -21.37
CA LEU A 177 -8.57 4.11 -20.69
C LEU A 177 -9.77 3.47 -21.40
N GLY A 178 -9.65 2.18 -21.71
CA GLY A 178 -10.66 1.36 -22.37
C GLY A 178 -10.78 1.56 -23.89
N THR A 179 -9.91 2.37 -24.49
CA THR A 179 -9.77 2.52 -25.95
C THR A 179 -8.38 2.12 -26.40
N GLU A 180 -7.34 2.68 -25.78
CA GLU A 180 -5.93 2.40 -26.10
C GLU A 180 -5.17 1.76 -24.94
N LEU A 181 -5.62 2.02 -23.70
CA LEU A 181 -5.08 1.44 -22.49
C LEU A 181 -6.08 0.48 -21.85
N GLU A 182 -5.56 -0.55 -21.19
CA GLU A 182 -6.34 -1.58 -20.47
C GLU A 182 -7.39 -2.26 -21.35
N GLU A 183 -6.92 -3.09 -22.29
CA GLU A 183 -7.78 -3.92 -23.13
C GLU A 183 -8.74 -4.78 -22.28
N GLY A 184 -10.02 -4.83 -22.67
CA GLY A 184 -11.06 -5.53 -21.92
C GLY A 184 -11.62 -4.75 -20.73
N ALA A 185 -11.25 -3.47 -20.55
CA ALA A 185 -11.88 -2.60 -19.57
C ALA A 185 -13.41 -2.55 -19.71
N PRO A 186 -14.19 -2.51 -18.61
CA PRO A 186 -15.64 -2.40 -18.67
C PRO A 186 -16.08 -1.14 -19.42
N ALA A 187 -16.72 -1.32 -20.58
CA ALA A 187 -17.03 -0.23 -21.51
C ALA A 187 -17.79 0.94 -20.87
N VAL A 188 -18.72 0.65 -19.96
CA VAL A 188 -19.50 1.68 -19.24
C VAL A 188 -18.62 2.45 -18.26
N LEU A 189 -17.77 1.77 -17.48
CA LEU A 189 -16.95 2.45 -16.47
C LEU A 189 -15.82 3.27 -17.10
N SER A 190 -15.20 2.74 -18.15
CA SER A 190 -14.15 3.47 -18.88
C SER A 190 -14.71 4.69 -19.61
N SER A 191 -15.89 4.58 -20.24
CA SER A 191 -16.53 5.73 -20.88
C SER A 191 -16.95 6.81 -19.89
N MET A 192 -17.37 6.45 -18.67
CA MET A 192 -17.66 7.43 -17.60
C MET A 192 -16.42 8.25 -17.22
N VAL A 193 -15.25 7.61 -17.12
CA VAL A 193 -13.98 8.31 -16.85
C VAL A 193 -13.63 9.24 -18.00
N ARG A 194 -13.66 8.75 -19.25
CA ARG A 194 -13.36 9.59 -20.42
C ARG A 194 -14.35 10.75 -20.60
N ARG A 195 -15.62 10.55 -20.25
CA ARG A 195 -16.62 11.61 -20.22
C ARG A 195 -16.28 12.67 -19.17
N ALA A 196 -15.82 12.26 -17.99
CA ALA A 196 -15.36 13.20 -16.97
C ALA A 196 -14.12 13.97 -17.44
N VAL A 197 -13.17 13.31 -18.10
CA VAL A 197 -12.03 13.96 -18.75
C VAL A 197 -12.52 15.01 -19.76
N ALA A 198 -13.44 14.67 -20.67
CA ALA A 198 -13.99 15.63 -21.63
C ALA A 198 -14.57 16.88 -20.93
N LEU A 199 -15.21 16.72 -19.77
CA LEU A 199 -15.80 17.82 -19.00
C LEU A 199 -14.79 18.61 -18.15
N ASN A 200 -13.58 18.10 -17.93
CA ASN A 200 -12.62 18.71 -17.01
C ASN A 200 -11.96 19.96 -17.62
N PRO A 201 -11.97 21.12 -16.94
CA PRO A 201 -11.41 22.38 -17.45
C PRO A 201 -9.97 22.27 -17.95
N ASN A 202 -9.15 21.39 -17.35
CA ASN A 202 -7.72 21.27 -17.64
C ASN A 202 -7.38 20.28 -18.77
N THR A 203 -8.37 19.65 -19.38
CA THR A 203 -8.13 18.69 -20.48
C THR A 203 -7.48 19.37 -21.68
N SER A 204 -6.39 18.78 -22.18
CA SER A 204 -5.64 19.32 -23.32
C SER A 204 -6.49 19.43 -24.59
N ALA A 205 -6.12 20.36 -25.48
CA ALA A 205 -6.76 20.49 -26.78
C ALA A 205 -6.63 19.20 -27.63
N ASP A 206 -5.47 18.53 -27.55
CA ASP A 206 -5.20 17.29 -28.26
C ASP A 206 -6.10 16.15 -27.75
N MET A 207 -6.25 16.03 -26.43
CA MET A 207 -7.16 15.05 -25.84
C MET A 207 -8.63 15.39 -26.14
N MET A 208 -9.02 16.67 -26.13
CA MET A 208 -10.37 17.08 -26.56
C MET A 208 -10.65 16.71 -28.02
N ALA A 209 -9.68 16.89 -28.92
CA ALA A 209 -9.80 16.48 -30.32
C ALA A 209 -9.95 14.95 -30.45
N LYS A 210 -9.22 14.20 -29.62
CA LYS A 210 -9.32 12.73 -29.56
C LYS A 210 -10.66 12.25 -29.03
N LEU A 211 -11.15 12.86 -27.95
CA LEU A 211 -12.45 12.55 -27.35
C LEU A 211 -13.64 12.98 -28.22
N ALA A 212 -13.45 13.93 -29.15
CA ALA A 212 -14.48 14.28 -30.13
C ALA A 212 -14.81 13.11 -31.07
N GLU A 213 -13.87 12.18 -31.25
CA GLU A 213 -14.02 10.96 -32.05
C GLU A 213 -14.19 9.70 -31.18
N ASP A 214 -14.48 9.86 -29.88
CA ASP A 214 -14.63 8.73 -28.94
C ASP A 214 -15.76 7.78 -29.40
N PRO A 215 -15.63 6.45 -29.25
CA PRO A 215 -16.70 5.52 -29.59
C PRO A 215 -18.00 5.77 -28.81
N SER A 216 -17.93 6.30 -27.58
CA SER A 216 -19.09 6.62 -26.76
C SER A 216 -19.74 7.94 -27.19
N VAL A 217 -21.03 7.88 -27.52
CA VAL A 217 -21.86 9.06 -27.84
C VAL A 217 -21.86 10.07 -26.69
N GLU A 218 -21.89 9.60 -25.43
CA GLU A 218 -21.92 10.48 -24.25
C GLU A 218 -20.62 11.28 -24.07
N VAL A 219 -19.48 10.70 -24.48
CA VAL A 219 -18.17 11.38 -24.43
C VAL A 219 -18.12 12.47 -25.50
N ARG A 220 -18.56 12.17 -26.73
CA ARG A 220 -18.62 13.17 -27.81
C ARG A 220 -19.54 14.34 -27.47
N HIS A 221 -20.71 14.09 -26.89
CA HIS A 221 -21.60 15.16 -26.41
C HIS A 221 -20.98 16.01 -25.30
N ALA A 222 -20.21 15.40 -24.38
CA ALA A 222 -19.48 16.15 -23.36
C ALA A 222 -18.45 17.11 -23.98
N VAL A 223 -17.73 16.68 -25.02
CA VAL A 223 -16.82 17.55 -25.78
C VAL A 223 -17.57 18.71 -26.45
N GLU A 224 -18.69 18.43 -27.11
CA GLU A 224 -19.52 19.44 -27.76
C GLU A 224 -20.02 20.51 -26.78
N SER A 225 -20.41 20.10 -25.56
CA SER A 225 -20.93 21.03 -24.54
C SER A 225 -19.89 22.04 -24.02
N ARG A 226 -18.61 21.87 -24.36
CA ARG A 226 -17.51 22.76 -24.00
C ARG A 226 -16.97 23.61 -25.15
N ARG A 227 -17.56 23.49 -26.34
CA ARG A 227 -17.29 24.37 -27.50
C ARG A 227 -18.15 25.62 -27.42
#